data_AF-A0AAV6GV99-F1
#
_entry.id   AF-A0AAV6GV99-F1
#
_cell.length_a   1.000
_cell.length_b   1.000
_cell.length_c   1.000
_cell.angle_alpha   90.00
_cell.angle_beta   90.00
_cell.angle_gamma   90.00
#
_symmetry.space_group_name_H-M   'P 1'
#
loop_
_entity.id
_entity.type
_entity.pdbx_description
1 polymer ?
#
loop_
_entity_poly.entity_id
_entity_poly.type
_entity_poly.pdbx_seq_one_letter_code
_entity_poly.pdbx_strand_id
1 'polypeptide(L)'
;MNYCRQLLRKPTSMLSKPLPAETRANLQGRRVHSWRKVTVQELRQFFGLFFLTGIVKKPSLASYWSTDEVVSTPHFNKTMARNRFQQIWSFLHFSDNQANNGTDRLYKVRPVLDYVLSKFDELYQPNSNICIDEGTMAWRGRLTFKVYNPQKPIKYGIKSYIICDSETGYCFGMKPYCGEAGNLEDTVVTLLGRLAGQGYKLYMDNFYNSVALADRLLQMDTHICGTLRKNRGEPQTITNISNSDLGPGEVIALHNNTVMVLAWRDKKIVKMITSLHQDEMQTAEVWQRGHNERVPVQKPACIVAFNHSMNGVDRLDQNITYYPCVRKSAKWTNKFVLYLFQICLFNSFILYKARNPQGEHRKFLPFILSVVRSLTTRADEDAGGEEEVDIGRPNKDPRAPSRDPQSRLTGGVGVHVMAKYKATRKKKHPARVCRVCKKRGYRSETTYYCTSCVVPLHLKECYTLYHTQTDFATHT
;
A
#
# COMPACT_ATOMS: atom_id res chain seq x y z
N MET A 1 12.84 -9.07 -1.18
CA MET A 1 13.41 -8.77 0.16
C MET A 1 14.90 -8.38 0.16
N ASN A 2 15.70 -8.71 -0.86
CA ASN A 2 17.15 -8.42 -0.86
C ASN A 2 17.57 -6.97 -1.20
N TYR A 3 16.72 -6.11 -1.77
CA TYR A 3 17.07 -4.69 -1.95
C TYR A 3 16.56 -3.75 -0.88
N CYS A 4 15.53 -4.13 -0.10
CA CYS A 4 15.39 -3.51 1.21
C CYS A 4 16.69 -3.71 1.99
N ARG A 5 17.40 -4.84 1.83
CA ARG A 5 18.75 -5.01 2.37
C ARG A 5 19.82 -4.19 1.62
N GLN A 6 19.78 -4.04 0.29
CA GLN A 6 20.79 -3.24 -0.47
C GLN A 6 20.64 -1.70 -0.32
N LEU A 7 19.43 -1.15 -0.26
CA LEU A 7 19.17 0.26 0.11
C LEU A 7 19.62 0.57 1.55
N LEU A 8 19.66 -0.43 2.41
CA LEU A 8 20.03 -0.32 3.83
C LEU A 8 21.49 -0.69 4.12
N ARG A 9 22.26 -1.11 3.09
CA ARG A 9 23.72 -1.26 3.14
C ARG A 9 24.48 -0.04 2.61
N LYS A 10 23.83 0.83 1.82
CA LYS A 10 24.36 2.18 1.58
C LYS A 10 24.29 2.98 2.89
N PRO A 11 25.26 3.84 3.21
CA PRO A 11 25.29 4.53 4.49
C PRO A 11 23.95 5.24 4.72
N THR A 12 23.43 5.09 5.94
CA THR A 12 22.15 5.64 6.42
C THR A 12 22.03 7.17 6.25
N SER A 13 23.10 7.82 5.78
CA SER A 13 23.20 9.22 5.39
C SER A 13 22.37 9.60 4.16
N MET A 14 21.88 8.66 3.34
CA MET A 14 21.06 8.99 2.16
C MET A 14 19.54 8.92 2.38
N LEU A 15 19.05 8.15 3.35
CA LEU A 15 17.61 7.97 3.60
C LEU A 15 17.03 9.01 4.58
N SER A 16 17.89 9.82 5.19
CA SER A 16 17.49 10.97 6.03
C SER A 16 18.71 11.82 6.42
N LYS A 17 18.98 12.91 5.69
CA LYS A 17 19.91 13.94 6.16
C LYS A 17 19.15 14.93 7.04
N PRO A 18 19.70 15.38 8.19
CA PRO A 18 19.17 16.56 8.87
C PRO A 18 19.27 17.77 7.94
N LEU A 19 18.36 18.73 8.11
CA LEU A 19 18.42 20.01 7.42
C LEU A 19 19.77 20.71 7.66
N PRO A 20 20.27 21.52 6.69
CA PRO A 20 21.37 22.46 6.92
C PRO A 20 21.10 23.32 8.16
N ALA A 21 22.16 23.74 8.86
CA ALA A 21 22.06 24.50 10.10
C ALA A 21 21.20 25.77 9.94
N GLU A 22 21.22 26.39 8.76
CA GLU A 22 20.44 27.58 8.40
C GLU A 22 18.93 27.35 8.41
N THR A 23 18.44 26.14 8.07
CA THR A 23 16.99 25.84 8.14
C THR A 23 16.53 25.51 9.56
N ARG A 24 17.45 25.19 10.49
CA ARG A 24 17.12 25.00 11.92
C ARG A 24 16.80 26.33 12.61
N ALA A 25 17.34 27.44 12.13
CA ALA A 25 17.08 28.77 12.67
C ALA A 25 15.61 29.19 12.48
N ASN A 26 14.98 28.83 11.35
CA ASN A 26 13.59 29.20 11.03
C ASN A 26 12.51 28.28 11.65
N LEU A 27 12.88 27.34 12.52
CA LEU A 27 11.95 26.43 13.23
C LEU A 27 11.99 26.60 14.75
N GLN A 28 12.45 27.76 15.23
CA GLN A 28 12.42 28.14 16.64
C GLN A 28 10.96 28.33 17.11
N GLY A 29 10.38 27.25 17.64
CA GLY A 29 9.02 27.26 18.19
C GLY A 29 8.37 25.88 18.28
N ARG A 30 8.87 24.86 17.57
CA ARG A 30 8.37 23.48 17.69
C ARG A 30 9.44 22.61 18.33
N ARG A 31 9.14 22.01 19.48
CA ARG A 31 9.97 20.96 20.12
C ARG A 31 10.05 19.74 19.20
N VAL A 32 10.89 19.79 18.19
CA VAL A 32 11.28 18.60 17.43
C VAL A 32 12.18 17.80 18.37
N HIS A 33 11.67 16.68 18.90
CA HIS A 33 12.51 15.75 19.66
C HIS A 33 13.79 15.46 18.87
N SER A 34 14.93 15.38 19.56
CA SER A 34 16.26 15.15 18.97
C SER A 34 16.20 14.09 17.86
N TRP A 35 16.52 14.51 16.63
CA TRP A 35 16.54 13.62 15.48
C TRP A 35 17.53 12.47 15.73
N ARG A 36 17.08 11.23 15.47
CA ARG A 36 17.94 10.04 15.50
C ARG A 36 17.83 9.29 14.17
N LYS A 37 18.95 8.71 13.73
CA LYS A 37 19.02 7.88 12.51
C LYS A 37 17.93 6.81 12.54
N VAL A 38 17.31 6.58 11.38
CA VAL A 38 16.26 5.56 11.20
C VAL A 38 16.92 4.22 10.94
N THR A 39 16.54 3.18 11.68
CA THR A 39 17.03 1.82 11.43
C THR A 39 16.14 1.07 10.43
N VAL A 40 16.67 -0.02 9.87
CA VAL A 40 15.91 -0.96 9.04
C VAL A 40 14.64 -1.44 9.74
N GLN A 41 14.78 -1.83 11.01
CA GLN A 41 13.68 -2.32 11.82
C GLN A 41 12.61 -1.25 12.02
N GLU A 42 13.00 0.00 12.32
CA GLU A 42 12.03 1.10 12.43
C GLU A 42 11.30 1.34 11.11
N LEU A 43 11.99 1.21 9.97
CA LEU A 43 11.36 1.40 8.66
C LEU A 43 10.38 0.25 8.33
N ARG A 44 10.70 -1.00 8.67
CA ARG A 44 9.78 -2.15 8.55
C ARG A 44 8.52 -1.91 9.39
N GLN A 45 8.71 -1.58 10.66
CA GLN A 45 7.62 -1.29 11.60
C GLN A 45 6.75 -0.12 11.11
N PHE A 46 7.39 0.93 10.60
CA PHE A 46 6.71 2.08 10.03
C PHE A 46 5.79 1.70 8.86
N PHE A 47 6.28 0.92 7.89
CA PHE A 47 5.47 0.46 6.76
C PHE A 47 4.39 -0.54 7.18
N GLY A 48 4.68 -1.45 8.12
CA GLY A 48 3.68 -2.35 8.71
C GLY A 48 2.53 -1.57 9.37
N LEU A 49 2.83 -0.54 10.16
CA LEU A 49 1.80 0.35 10.71
C LEU A 49 1.04 1.12 9.61
N PHE A 50 1.72 1.54 8.54
CA PHE A 50 1.06 2.17 7.40
C PHE A 50 0.06 1.24 6.71
N PHE A 51 0.43 -0.02 6.45
CA PHE A 51 -0.51 -1.02 5.91
C PHE A 51 -1.68 -1.26 6.86
N LEU A 52 -1.44 -1.27 8.18
CA LEU A 52 -2.52 -1.38 9.17
C LEU A 52 -3.51 -0.20 9.11
N THR A 53 -3.07 1.01 8.73
CA THR A 53 -4.00 2.13 8.46
C THR A 53 -4.90 1.90 7.23
N GLY A 54 -4.48 0.98 6.34
CA GLY A 54 -5.25 0.46 5.23
C GLY A 54 -6.49 -0.31 5.70
N ILE A 55 -6.36 -1.03 6.82
CA ILE A 55 -7.40 -1.89 7.42
C ILE A 55 -8.21 -1.11 8.46
N VAL A 56 -7.55 -0.57 9.48
CA VAL A 56 -8.20 0.17 10.55
C VAL A 56 -8.32 1.63 10.12
N LYS A 57 -9.52 2.09 9.75
CA LYS A 57 -9.74 3.49 9.37
C LYS A 57 -10.05 4.35 10.59
N LYS A 58 -9.23 5.38 10.82
CA LYS A 58 -9.47 6.40 11.85
C LYS A 58 -9.53 7.81 11.26
N PRO A 59 -10.31 8.73 11.88
CA PRO A 59 -10.55 10.08 11.34
C PRO A 59 -9.26 10.88 11.10
N SER A 60 -8.28 10.76 11.99
CA SER A 60 -6.99 11.45 11.88
C SER A 60 -5.82 10.49 12.03
N LEU A 61 -4.63 10.91 11.58
CA LEU A 61 -3.40 10.14 11.81
C LEU A 61 -3.05 10.07 13.31
N ALA A 62 -3.36 11.10 14.09
CA ALA A 62 -3.08 11.11 15.52
C ALA A 62 -3.95 10.09 16.29
N SER A 63 -5.18 9.86 15.82
CA SER A 63 -6.15 8.94 16.45
C SER A 63 -5.66 7.50 16.53
N TYR A 64 -4.70 7.08 15.71
CA TYR A 64 -4.09 5.74 15.81
C TYR A 64 -3.30 5.51 17.09
N TRP A 65 -2.81 6.59 17.70
CA TRP A 65 -2.12 6.56 18.98
C TRP A 65 -3.01 7.04 20.14
N SER A 66 -4.33 7.08 19.93
CA SER A 66 -5.27 7.40 21.01
C SER A 66 -5.18 6.36 22.13
N THR A 67 -5.28 6.83 23.37
CA THR A 67 -5.45 6.00 24.56
C THR A 67 -6.90 5.98 25.05
N ASP A 68 -7.80 6.68 24.36
CA ASP A 68 -9.24 6.58 24.57
C ASP A 68 -9.70 5.14 24.27
N GLU A 69 -10.39 4.53 25.21
CA GLU A 69 -10.78 3.12 25.17
C GLU A 69 -11.61 2.77 23.92
N VAL A 70 -12.56 3.63 23.55
CA VAL A 70 -13.51 3.38 22.44
C VAL A 70 -12.79 3.27 21.10
N VAL A 71 -11.72 4.04 20.93
CA VAL A 71 -10.96 4.11 19.67
C VAL A 71 -9.53 3.60 19.81
N SER A 72 -9.19 2.96 20.92
CA SER A 72 -7.83 2.46 21.15
C SER A 72 -7.47 1.40 20.13
N THR A 73 -6.23 1.44 19.63
CA THR A 73 -5.68 0.36 18.83
C THR A 73 -4.26 0.10 19.30
N PRO A 74 -4.09 -0.71 20.37
CA PRO A 74 -2.84 -0.82 21.11
C PRO A 74 -1.62 -1.17 20.26
N HIS A 75 -1.80 -1.89 19.15
CA HIS A 75 -0.73 -2.30 18.24
C HIS A 75 0.13 -1.11 17.76
N PHE A 76 -0.48 0.05 17.49
CA PHE A 76 0.25 1.25 17.06
C PHE A 76 1.18 1.77 18.17
N ASN A 77 0.67 1.92 19.39
CA ASN A 77 1.41 2.38 20.56
C ASN A 77 2.53 1.41 20.97
N LYS A 78 2.26 0.10 20.91
CA LYS A 78 3.23 -0.96 21.23
C LYS A 78 4.38 -1.01 20.21
N THR A 79 4.09 -0.78 18.93
CA THR A 79 5.07 -0.90 17.85
C THR A 79 5.98 0.33 17.74
N MET A 80 5.41 1.53 17.68
CA MET A 80 6.19 2.76 17.47
C MET A 80 5.49 3.96 18.10
N ALA A 81 6.22 4.83 18.80
CA ALA A 81 5.63 6.05 19.34
C ALA A 81 5.16 7.02 18.22
N ARG A 82 4.01 7.69 18.44
CA ARG A 82 3.42 8.67 17.49
C ARG A 82 4.43 9.66 16.92
N ASN A 83 5.20 10.29 17.82
CA ASN A 83 6.16 11.32 17.42
C ASN A 83 7.30 10.74 16.57
N ARG A 84 7.69 9.48 16.78
CA ARG A 84 8.69 8.81 15.94
C ARG A 84 8.13 8.50 14.55
N PHE A 85 6.89 8.00 14.49
CA PHE A 85 6.21 7.78 13.21
C PHE A 85 6.08 9.08 12.40
N GLN A 86 5.63 10.17 13.04
CA GLN A 86 5.51 11.48 12.39
C GLN A 86 6.86 12.03 11.92
N GLN A 87 7.94 11.83 12.68
CA GLN A 87 9.28 12.20 12.23
C GLN A 87 9.69 11.43 10.97
N ILE A 88 9.59 10.10 10.98
CA ILE A 88 9.94 9.28 9.80
C ILE A 88 9.11 9.73 8.60
N TRP A 89 7.79 9.90 8.76
CA TRP A 89 6.91 10.34 7.69
C TRP A 89 7.27 11.72 7.11
N SER A 90 7.65 12.67 7.96
CA SER A 90 7.97 14.05 7.52
C SER A 90 9.26 14.12 6.71
N PHE A 91 10.25 13.32 7.10
CA PHE A 91 11.60 13.28 6.51
C PHE A 91 11.84 12.09 5.59
N LEU A 92 10.79 11.39 5.16
CA LEU A 92 10.92 10.30 4.19
C LEU A 92 11.26 10.86 2.79
N HIS A 93 12.37 10.38 2.23
CA HIS A 93 12.86 10.68 0.88
C HIS A 93 13.35 9.39 0.21
N PHE A 94 13.25 9.31 -1.11
CA PHE A 94 13.56 8.09 -1.88
C PHE A 94 14.68 8.28 -2.92
N SER A 95 15.27 9.46 -2.98
CA SER A 95 16.36 9.82 -3.87
C SER A 95 17.17 10.96 -3.26
N ASP A 96 18.42 11.12 -3.68
CA ASP A 96 19.22 12.29 -3.34
C ASP A 96 18.73 13.50 -4.14
N ASN A 97 18.37 14.59 -3.46
CA ASN A 97 17.90 15.80 -4.13
C ASN A 97 18.99 16.46 -4.99
N GLN A 98 20.27 16.18 -4.72
CA GLN A 98 21.40 16.68 -5.51
C GLN A 98 21.61 15.88 -6.81
N ALA A 99 20.97 14.72 -6.97
CA ALA A 99 21.07 13.90 -8.18
C ALA A 99 20.10 14.36 -9.29
N ASN A 100 19.42 15.50 -9.13
CA ASN A 100 18.46 16.00 -10.10
C ASN A 100 19.17 16.60 -11.32
N ASN A 101 19.08 15.92 -12.46
CA ASN A 101 19.59 16.40 -13.75
C ASN A 101 18.60 17.28 -14.53
N GLY A 102 17.41 17.54 -13.99
CA GLY A 102 16.38 18.38 -14.61
C GLY A 102 15.54 17.72 -15.71
N THR A 103 15.88 16.51 -16.15
CA THR A 103 15.19 15.84 -17.26
C THR A 103 14.16 14.82 -16.77
N ASP A 104 14.48 14.04 -15.74
CA ASP A 104 13.59 13.02 -15.21
C ASP A 104 12.58 13.59 -14.20
N ARG A 105 11.32 13.75 -14.62
CA ARG A 105 10.22 14.22 -13.75
C ARG A 105 9.93 13.28 -12.56
N LEU A 106 10.37 12.02 -12.61
CA LEU A 106 10.22 11.03 -11.54
C LEU A 106 11.48 10.81 -10.70
N TYR A 107 12.55 11.59 -10.86
CA TYR A 107 13.85 11.34 -10.20
C TYR A 107 13.75 11.12 -8.68
N LYS A 108 12.76 11.76 -8.03
CA LYS A 108 12.51 11.65 -6.59
C LYS A 108 12.00 10.29 -6.13
N VAL A 109 11.44 9.49 -7.04
CA VAL A 109 10.89 8.14 -6.77
C VAL A 109 11.55 7.07 -7.64
N ARG A 110 12.32 7.46 -8.66
CA ARG A 110 12.98 6.60 -9.64
C ARG A 110 13.71 5.39 -9.01
N PRO A 111 14.53 5.55 -7.94
CA PRO A 111 15.26 4.41 -7.36
C PRO A 111 14.35 3.33 -6.75
N VAL A 112 13.16 3.71 -6.28
CA VAL A 112 12.16 2.78 -5.74
C VAL A 112 11.31 2.20 -6.85
N LEU A 113 10.91 3.04 -7.82
CA LEU A 113 10.13 2.61 -8.98
C LEU A 113 10.87 1.52 -9.75
N ASP A 114 12.10 1.79 -10.20
CA ASP A 114 12.85 0.88 -11.06
C ASP A 114 13.10 -0.45 -10.35
N TYR A 115 13.43 -0.41 -9.06
CA TYR A 115 13.62 -1.62 -8.27
C TYR A 115 12.33 -2.44 -8.10
N VAL A 116 11.20 -1.77 -7.83
CA VAL A 116 9.93 -2.47 -7.65
C VAL A 116 9.51 -3.12 -8.97
N LEU A 117 9.62 -2.39 -10.08
CA LEU A 117 9.29 -2.93 -11.40
C LEU A 117 10.22 -4.07 -11.81
N SER A 118 11.52 -3.98 -11.51
CA SER A 118 12.43 -5.10 -11.77
C SER A 118 12.03 -6.36 -11.00
N LYS A 119 11.45 -6.22 -9.80
CA LYS A 119 10.92 -7.36 -9.04
C LYS A 119 9.57 -7.85 -9.50
N PHE A 120 8.74 -7.00 -10.10
CA PHE A 120 7.50 -7.45 -10.72
C PHE A 120 7.79 -8.30 -11.95
N ASP A 121 8.76 -7.87 -12.76
CA ASP A 121 9.24 -8.60 -13.92
C ASP A 121 9.91 -9.94 -13.54
N GLU A 122 10.83 -9.94 -12.56
CA GLU A 122 11.65 -11.12 -12.19
C GLU A 122 10.87 -12.23 -11.48
N LEU A 123 9.87 -11.89 -10.67
CA LEU A 123 9.28 -12.84 -9.70
C LEU A 123 8.09 -13.63 -10.23
N TYR A 124 7.58 -13.31 -11.43
CA TYR A 124 6.35 -13.89 -11.95
C TYR A 124 6.42 -14.10 -13.46
N GLN A 125 5.93 -15.23 -13.94
CA GLN A 125 5.64 -15.45 -15.35
C GLN A 125 4.13 -15.31 -15.56
N PRO A 126 3.65 -14.32 -16.31
CA PRO A 126 2.23 -14.20 -16.65
C PRO A 126 1.73 -15.40 -17.46
N ASN A 127 0.45 -15.73 -17.28
CA ASN A 127 -0.29 -16.60 -18.19
C ASN A 127 -0.34 -15.97 -19.59
N SER A 128 -0.63 -16.78 -20.61
CA SER A 128 -0.60 -16.36 -22.02
C SER A 128 -1.47 -15.14 -22.33
N ASN A 129 -2.53 -14.88 -21.56
CA ASN A 129 -3.37 -13.70 -21.70
C ASN A 129 -2.87 -12.57 -20.79
N ILE A 130 -2.50 -11.46 -21.41
CA ILE A 130 -2.06 -10.23 -20.73
C ILE A 130 -2.87 -9.03 -21.24
N CYS A 131 -2.99 -7.98 -20.43
CA CYS A 131 -3.71 -6.78 -20.81
C CYS A 131 -2.95 -5.50 -20.45
N ILE A 132 -3.14 -4.45 -21.25
CA ILE A 132 -2.65 -3.10 -20.95
C ILE A 132 -3.84 -2.15 -20.80
N ASP A 133 -3.83 -1.38 -19.71
CA ASP A 133 -4.79 -0.30 -19.44
C ASP A 133 -4.12 0.78 -18.55
N GLU A 134 -4.82 1.88 -18.27
CA GLU A 134 -4.35 2.91 -17.37
C GLU A 134 -4.87 2.79 -15.93
N GLY A 135 -3.93 2.75 -14.99
CA GLY A 135 -4.20 2.99 -13.57
C GLY A 135 -4.00 4.46 -13.18
N THR A 136 -4.80 4.98 -12.25
CA THR A 136 -4.68 6.38 -11.79
C THR A 136 -4.57 6.49 -10.27
N MET A 137 -3.43 6.96 -9.78
CA MET A 137 -3.27 7.32 -8.37
C MET A 137 -3.81 8.74 -8.12
N ALA A 138 -4.84 8.86 -7.28
CA ALA A 138 -5.45 10.15 -6.95
C ALA A 138 -4.43 11.20 -6.47
N TRP A 139 -4.44 12.40 -7.04
CA TRP A 139 -3.59 13.52 -6.63
C TRP A 139 -4.22 14.86 -7.05
N ARG A 140 -4.39 15.77 -6.09
CA ARG A 140 -4.94 17.12 -6.34
C ARG A 140 -3.94 18.25 -6.15
N GLY A 141 -2.76 17.96 -5.59
CA GLY A 141 -1.73 18.98 -5.35
C GLY A 141 -1.09 19.50 -6.64
N ARG A 142 -0.22 20.50 -6.50
CA ARG A 142 0.57 21.05 -7.60
C ARG A 142 1.56 19.98 -8.09
N LEU A 143 1.44 19.60 -9.36
CA LEU A 143 2.32 18.66 -10.05
C LEU A 143 2.12 18.86 -11.56
N THR A 144 3.22 18.95 -12.30
CA THR A 144 3.23 19.31 -13.73
C THR A 144 2.61 18.24 -14.63
N PHE A 145 2.73 16.96 -14.26
CA PHE A 145 2.22 15.82 -15.02
C PHE A 145 0.96 15.17 -14.43
N LYS A 146 0.23 15.92 -13.59
CA LYS A 146 -1.10 15.50 -13.11
C LYS A 146 -2.08 15.52 -14.28
N VAL A 147 -2.85 14.46 -14.44
CA VAL A 147 -3.92 14.38 -15.44
C VAL A 147 -5.28 14.71 -14.85
N TYR A 148 -6.21 15.16 -15.70
CA TYR A 148 -7.62 15.27 -15.40
C TYR A 148 -8.43 14.41 -16.37
N ASN A 149 -9.29 13.53 -15.85
CA ASN A 149 -10.25 12.76 -16.65
C ASN A 149 -11.63 12.77 -15.95
N PRO A 150 -12.62 13.51 -16.47
CA PRO A 150 -13.93 13.62 -15.83
C PRO A 150 -14.74 12.30 -15.81
N GLN A 151 -14.42 11.37 -16.71
CA GLN A 151 -15.15 10.11 -16.88
C GLN A 151 -14.70 9.02 -15.91
N LYS A 152 -13.54 9.16 -15.26
CA LYS A 152 -13.03 8.20 -14.28
C LYS A 152 -13.42 8.62 -12.85
N PRO A 153 -13.66 7.66 -11.92
CA PRO A 153 -13.98 7.98 -10.51
C PRO A 153 -12.92 8.88 -9.86
N ILE A 154 -11.65 8.61 -10.14
CA ILE A 154 -10.52 9.44 -9.75
C ILE A 154 -10.26 10.46 -10.85
N LYS A 155 -10.91 11.62 -10.74
CA LYS A 155 -10.83 12.67 -11.76
C LYS A 155 -9.47 13.33 -11.89
N TYR A 156 -8.70 13.44 -10.80
CA TYR A 156 -7.39 14.11 -10.77
C TYR A 156 -6.34 13.16 -10.19
N GLY A 157 -5.26 12.92 -10.92
CA GLY A 157 -4.26 11.95 -10.48
C GLY A 157 -2.98 11.91 -11.29
N ILE A 158 -2.10 10.99 -10.89
CA ILE A 158 -0.94 10.57 -11.65
C ILE A 158 -1.36 9.31 -12.40
N LYS A 159 -1.43 9.40 -13.73
CA LYS A 159 -1.76 8.28 -14.62
C LYS A 159 -0.53 7.40 -14.80
N SER A 160 -0.72 6.09 -14.87
CA SER A 160 0.32 5.15 -15.29
C SER A 160 -0.28 4.15 -16.27
N TYR A 161 0.48 3.81 -17.31
CA TYR A 161 0.18 2.69 -18.19
C TYR A 161 0.65 1.42 -17.50
N ILE A 162 -0.22 0.41 -17.36
CA ILE A 162 0.06 -0.80 -16.58
C ILE A 162 -0.18 -2.01 -17.47
N ILE A 163 0.75 -2.96 -17.44
CA ILE A 163 0.56 -4.28 -18.02
C ILE A 163 0.30 -5.29 -16.91
N CYS A 164 -0.78 -6.06 -17.05
CA CYS A 164 -1.20 -7.07 -16.08
C CYS A 164 -1.38 -8.43 -16.73
N ASP A 165 -1.15 -9.48 -15.93
CA ASP A 165 -1.74 -10.79 -16.20
C ASP A 165 -3.26 -10.69 -16.16
N SER A 166 -3.93 -11.11 -17.23
CA SER A 166 -5.36 -10.91 -17.41
C SER A 166 -6.21 -11.66 -16.37
N GLU A 167 -5.76 -12.85 -15.95
CA GLU A 167 -6.52 -13.74 -15.09
C GLU A 167 -6.39 -13.33 -13.61
N THR A 168 -5.17 -13.11 -13.16
CA THR A 168 -4.83 -12.88 -11.75
C THR A 168 -4.84 -11.40 -11.36
N GLY A 169 -4.65 -10.50 -12.34
CA GLY A 169 -4.43 -9.06 -12.12
C GLY A 169 -3.02 -8.73 -11.62
N TYR A 170 -2.06 -9.66 -11.72
CA TYR A 170 -0.66 -9.39 -11.35
C TYR A 170 -0.10 -8.24 -12.17
N CYS A 171 0.34 -7.17 -11.52
CA CYS A 171 1.00 -6.06 -12.19
C CYS A 171 2.40 -6.50 -12.62
N PHE A 172 2.60 -6.73 -13.91
CA PHE A 172 3.90 -7.16 -14.44
C PHE A 172 4.82 -5.96 -14.67
N GLY A 173 4.27 -4.85 -15.17
CA GLY A 173 5.02 -3.64 -15.46
C GLY A 173 4.15 -2.39 -15.39
N MET A 174 4.79 -1.23 -15.26
CA MET A 174 4.11 0.05 -15.22
C MET A 174 5.01 1.18 -15.73
N LYS A 175 4.44 2.09 -16.52
CA LYS A 175 5.09 3.32 -16.97
C LYS A 175 4.26 4.54 -16.55
N PRO A 176 4.70 5.33 -15.54
CA PRO A 176 3.98 6.53 -15.14
C PRO A 176 4.03 7.60 -16.23
N TYR A 177 2.87 8.18 -16.54
CA TYR A 177 2.76 9.25 -17.52
C TYR A 177 3.34 10.55 -16.95
N CYS A 178 4.36 11.08 -17.64
CA CYS A 178 5.09 12.26 -17.18
C CYS A 178 4.77 13.53 -17.98
N GLY A 179 3.63 13.59 -18.69
CA GLY A 179 3.26 14.76 -19.50
C GLY A 179 3.99 14.83 -20.84
N GLU A 180 4.57 13.73 -21.28
CA GLU A 180 5.26 13.59 -22.56
C GLU A 180 4.28 13.24 -23.69
N ALA A 181 4.55 13.75 -24.90
CA ALA A 181 3.85 13.37 -26.13
C ALA A 181 4.50 12.12 -26.76
N GLY A 182 4.78 11.11 -25.94
CA GLY A 182 5.45 9.90 -26.40
C GLY A 182 4.59 9.09 -27.36
N ASN A 183 5.23 8.35 -28.25
CA ASN A 183 4.56 7.37 -29.11
C ASN A 183 3.89 6.30 -28.23
N LEU A 184 2.61 6.07 -28.46
CA LEU A 184 1.81 5.09 -27.73
C LEU A 184 2.26 3.66 -28.04
N GLU A 185 2.64 3.39 -29.29
CA GLU A 185 3.14 2.09 -29.72
C GLU A 185 4.44 1.72 -29.00
N ASP A 186 5.37 2.67 -28.87
CA ASP A 186 6.60 2.46 -28.13
C ASP A 186 6.34 2.25 -26.64
N THR A 187 5.27 2.86 -26.10
CA THR A 187 4.85 2.61 -24.71
C THR A 187 4.34 1.18 -24.53
N VAL A 188 3.55 0.66 -25.47
CA VAL A 188 3.09 -0.74 -25.45
C VAL A 188 4.28 -1.71 -25.54
N VAL A 189 5.19 -1.48 -26.49
CA VAL A 189 6.39 -2.33 -26.65
C VAL A 189 7.32 -2.25 -25.42
N THR A 190 7.48 -1.06 -24.83
CA THR A 190 8.26 -0.90 -23.58
C THR A 190 7.64 -1.69 -22.43
N LEU A 191 6.31 -1.71 -22.32
CA LEU A 191 5.61 -2.44 -21.26
C LEU A 191 5.70 -3.96 -21.45
N LEU A 192 5.66 -4.45 -22.70
CA LEU A 192 5.84 -5.87 -22.99
C LEU A 192 7.20 -6.38 -22.48
N GLY A 193 8.27 -5.59 -22.66
CA GLY A 193 9.59 -5.95 -22.14
C GLY A 193 10.00 -7.36 -22.57
N ARG A 194 10.30 -8.24 -21.61
CA ARG A 194 10.70 -9.64 -21.87
C ARG A 194 9.56 -10.57 -22.35
N LEU A 195 8.31 -10.10 -22.33
CA LEU A 195 7.16 -10.87 -22.83
C LEU A 195 7.02 -10.78 -24.35
N ALA A 196 7.64 -9.78 -24.97
CA ALA A 196 7.71 -9.73 -26.43
C ALA A 196 8.50 -10.93 -26.97
N GLY A 197 8.06 -11.49 -28.11
CA GLY A 197 8.72 -12.62 -28.76
C GLY A 197 8.42 -13.99 -28.13
N GLN A 198 7.33 -14.11 -27.37
CA GLN A 198 7.03 -15.31 -26.58
C GLN A 198 5.59 -15.84 -26.80
N GLY A 199 4.92 -15.43 -27.88
CA GLY A 199 3.57 -15.89 -28.23
C GLY A 199 2.43 -15.37 -27.33
N TYR A 200 2.65 -14.28 -26.58
CA TYR A 200 1.62 -13.72 -25.68
C TYR A 200 0.41 -13.16 -26.43
N LYS A 201 -0.75 -13.20 -25.77
CA LYS A 201 -2.03 -12.68 -26.25
C LYS A 201 -2.35 -11.39 -25.51
N LEU A 202 -2.12 -10.26 -26.18
CA LEU A 202 -2.26 -8.93 -25.62
C LEU A 202 -3.67 -8.37 -25.88
N TYR A 203 -4.36 -8.03 -24.79
CA TYR A 203 -5.68 -7.39 -24.80
C TYR A 203 -5.57 -5.92 -24.44
N MET A 204 -6.15 -5.04 -25.25
CA MET A 204 -6.09 -3.59 -25.05
C MET A 204 -7.39 -2.91 -25.47
N ASP A 205 -7.66 -1.74 -24.89
CA ASP A 205 -8.79 -0.92 -25.31
C ASP A 205 -8.47 -0.10 -26.57
N ASN A 206 -9.47 0.66 -27.02
CA ASN A 206 -9.38 1.47 -28.23
C ASN A 206 -8.41 2.67 -28.15
N PHE A 207 -7.89 3.00 -26.95
CA PHE A 207 -6.88 4.03 -26.82
C PHE A 207 -5.59 3.58 -27.50
N TYR A 208 -5.21 2.32 -27.32
CA TYR A 208 -3.95 1.73 -27.81
C TYR A 208 -4.04 1.16 -29.22
N ASN A 209 -5.13 0.48 -29.58
CA ASN A 209 -5.19 -0.33 -30.79
C ASN A 209 -5.11 0.48 -32.09
N SER A 210 -4.30 -0.03 -33.03
CA SER A 210 -4.23 0.38 -34.44
C SER A 210 -3.79 -0.80 -35.30
N VAL A 211 -4.04 -0.73 -36.62
CA VAL A 211 -3.56 -1.75 -37.57
C VAL A 211 -2.03 -1.78 -37.62
N ALA A 212 -1.38 -0.62 -37.63
CA ALA A 212 0.07 -0.51 -37.61
C ALA A 212 0.69 -1.16 -36.34
N LEU A 213 0.07 -0.97 -35.17
CA LEU A 213 0.51 -1.62 -33.94
C LEU A 213 0.29 -3.14 -33.99
N ALA A 214 -0.81 -3.61 -34.57
CA ALA A 214 -1.07 -5.04 -34.75
C ALA A 214 0.03 -5.71 -35.60
N ASP A 215 0.40 -5.10 -36.73
CA ASP A 215 1.47 -5.60 -37.59
C ASP A 215 2.82 -5.64 -36.85
N ARG A 216 3.15 -4.56 -36.13
CA ARG A 216 4.38 -4.48 -35.33
C ARG A 216 4.43 -5.54 -34.23
N LEU A 217 3.32 -5.79 -33.54
CA LEU A 217 3.27 -6.80 -32.48
C LEU A 217 3.40 -8.23 -33.04
N LEU A 218 2.80 -8.50 -34.21
CA LEU A 218 2.91 -9.79 -34.87
C LEU A 218 4.33 -10.08 -35.36
N GLN A 219 5.06 -9.06 -35.85
CA GLN A 219 6.49 -9.19 -36.15
C GLN A 219 7.33 -9.52 -34.90
N MET A 220 6.81 -9.24 -33.70
CA MET A 220 7.41 -9.56 -32.41
C MET A 220 6.77 -10.78 -31.75
N ASP A 221 6.13 -11.67 -32.51
CA ASP A 221 5.45 -12.88 -32.01
C ASP A 221 4.53 -12.59 -30.80
N THR A 222 3.76 -11.51 -30.91
CA THR A 222 2.79 -11.10 -29.90
C THR A 222 1.45 -10.87 -30.60
N HIS A 223 0.45 -11.64 -30.21
CA HIS A 223 -0.88 -11.54 -30.77
C HIS A 223 -1.71 -10.46 -30.06
N ILE A 224 -2.72 -9.94 -30.74
CA ILE A 224 -3.55 -8.84 -30.26
C ILE A 224 -5.05 -9.16 -30.34
N CYS A 225 -5.82 -8.64 -29.39
CA CYS A 225 -7.27 -8.55 -29.49
C CYS A 225 -7.80 -7.35 -28.71
N GLY A 226 -8.62 -6.51 -29.33
CA GLY A 226 -9.18 -5.38 -28.63
C GLY A 226 -10.13 -4.52 -29.44
N THR A 227 -10.71 -3.54 -28.75
CA THR A 227 -11.62 -2.57 -29.40
C THR A 227 -10.83 -1.62 -30.30
N LEU A 228 -11.38 -1.25 -31.45
CA LEU A 228 -10.72 -0.39 -32.43
C LEU A 228 -11.46 0.94 -32.57
N ARG A 229 -10.73 2.05 -32.42
CA ARG A 229 -11.29 3.39 -32.66
C ARG A 229 -11.28 3.70 -34.16
N LYS A 230 -12.22 4.55 -34.60
CA LYS A 230 -12.24 5.07 -35.97
C LYS A 230 -10.91 5.75 -36.34
N ASN A 231 -10.48 5.62 -37.60
CA ASN A 231 -9.27 6.23 -38.17
C ASN A 231 -7.97 5.69 -37.55
N ARG A 232 -7.89 4.37 -37.38
CA ARG A 232 -6.73 3.65 -36.83
C ARG A 232 -6.14 2.62 -37.81
N GLY A 233 -6.42 2.80 -39.10
CA GLY A 233 -5.92 1.97 -40.21
C GLY A 233 -6.92 0.94 -40.72
N GLU A 234 -8.15 0.94 -40.21
CA GLU A 234 -9.19 0.02 -40.67
C GLU A 234 -9.69 0.35 -42.09
N PRO A 235 -10.16 -0.64 -42.88
CA PRO A 235 -10.72 -0.41 -44.22
C PRO A 235 -11.91 0.54 -44.20
N GLN A 236 -12.15 1.24 -45.31
CA GLN A 236 -13.25 2.22 -45.40
C GLN A 236 -14.64 1.62 -45.12
N THR A 237 -14.86 0.37 -45.54
CA THR A 237 -16.08 -0.42 -45.28
C THR A 237 -16.39 -0.54 -43.79
N ILE A 238 -15.36 -0.69 -42.94
CA ILE A 238 -15.51 -0.75 -41.48
C ILE A 238 -15.46 0.66 -40.86
N THR A 239 -14.68 1.58 -41.43
CA THR A 239 -14.47 2.94 -40.92
C THR A 239 -15.79 3.71 -40.79
N ASN A 240 -16.65 3.66 -41.82
CA ASN A 240 -17.85 4.49 -41.92
C ASN A 240 -19.15 3.80 -41.51
N ILE A 241 -19.09 2.52 -41.11
CA ILE A 241 -20.27 1.78 -40.68
C ILE A 241 -20.93 2.41 -39.45
N SER A 242 -22.25 2.42 -39.46
CA SER A 242 -23.12 3.00 -38.46
C SER A 242 -24.20 2.01 -38.02
N ASN A 243 -25.00 2.41 -37.03
CA ASN A 243 -26.05 1.54 -36.48
C ASN A 243 -27.18 1.21 -37.47
N SER A 244 -27.38 2.02 -38.54
CA SER A 244 -28.40 1.79 -39.55
C SER A 244 -27.97 0.80 -40.63
N ASP A 245 -26.67 0.56 -40.75
CA ASP A 245 -26.10 -0.30 -41.79
C ASP A 245 -26.12 -1.78 -41.39
N LEU A 246 -26.35 -2.07 -40.10
CA LEU A 246 -26.40 -3.44 -39.55
C LEU A 246 -27.59 -3.63 -38.60
N GLY A 247 -28.28 -4.74 -38.77
CA GLY A 247 -29.27 -5.28 -37.84
C GLY A 247 -28.63 -5.80 -36.55
N PRO A 248 -29.35 -5.81 -35.40
CA PRO A 248 -28.82 -6.35 -34.15
C PRO A 248 -28.31 -7.79 -34.30
N GLY A 249 -27.08 -8.03 -33.87
CA GLY A 249 -26.39 -9.32 -34.00
C GLY A 249 -25.53 -9.46 -35.26
N GLU A 250 -25.75 -8.63 -36.29
CA GLU A 250 -25.01 -8.72 -37.55
C GLU A 250 -23.55 -8.27 -37.41
N VAL A 251 -22.70 -8.87 -38.24
CA VAL A 251 -21.25 -8.69 -38.27
C VAL A 251 -20.80 -8.42 -39.70
N ILE A 252 -19.88 -7.48 -39.87
CA ILE A 252 -19.00 -7.41 -41.04
C ILE A 252 -17.57 -7.63 -40.55
N ALA A 253 -16.90 -8.64 -41.06
CA ALA A 253 -15.50 -8.93 -40.79
C ALA A 253 -14.68 -8.81 -42.09
N LEU A 254 -13.52 -8.18 -41.99
CA LEU A 254 -12.52 -8.14 -43.05
C LEU A 254 -11.20 -8.62 -42.45
N HIS A 255 -10.55 -9.54 -43.13
CA HIS A 255 -9.29 -10.09 -42.66
C HIS A 255 -8.27 -10.13 -43.80
N ASN A 256 -7.01 -9.98 -43.45
CA ASN A 256 -5.92 -10.47 -44.28
C ASN A 256 -5.42 -11.81 -43.68
N ASN A 257 -4.22 -12.25 -44.06
CA ASN A 257 -3.67 -13.52 -43.56
C ASN A 257 -3.31 -13.50 -42.06
N THR A 258 -3.25 -12.33 -41.43
CA THR A 258 -2.65 -12.16 -40.08
C THR A 258 -3.55 -11.42 -39.09
N VAL A 259 -4.41 -10.52 -39.57
CA VAL A 259 -5.25 -9.61 -38.77
C VAL A 259 -6.64 -9.56 -39.35
N MET A 260 -7.63 -9.68 -38.48
CA MET A 260 -9.04 -9.40 -38.74
C MET A 260 -9.44 -8.10 -38.06
N VAL A 261 -10.20 -7.28 -38.77
CA VAL A 261 -11.00 -6.17 -38.23
C VAL A 261 -12.47 -6.48 -38.46
N LEU A 262 -13.30 -6.22 -37.45
CA LEU A 262 -14.74 -6.44 -37.58
C LEU A 262 -15.54 -5.29 -36.99
N ALA A 263 -16.76 -5.14 -37.48
CA ALA A 263 -17.83 -4.34 -36.90
C ALA A 263 -19.01 -5.25 -36.57
N TRP A 264 -19.46 -5.21 -35.32
CA TRP A 264 -20.60 -5.99 -34.83
C TRP A 264 -21.64 -5.07 -34.21
N ARG A 265 -22.93 -5.35 -34.48
CA ARG A 265 -24.04 -4.56 -33.97
C ARG A 265 -24.63 -5.17 -32.69
N ASP A 266 -24.28 -4.61 -31.53
CA ASP A 266 -24.97 -4.88 -30.27
C ASP A 266 -26.16 -3.91 -30.07
N LYS A 267 -26.18 -3.08 -29.01
CA LYS A 267 -27.01 -1.87 -28.92
C LYS A 267 -26.41 -0.69 -29.69
N LYS A 268 -25.09 -0.72 -29.88
CA LYS A 268 -24.33 0.15 -30.78
C LYS A 268 -23.31 -0.69 -31.54
N ILE A 269 -22.79 -0.17 -32.65
CA ILE A 269 -21.65 -0.76 -33.33
C ILE A 269 -20.45 -0.83 -32.39
N VAL A 270 -19.87 -2.02 -32.29
CA VAL A 270 -18.58 -2.29 -31.66
C VAL A 270 -17.62 -2.70 -32.76
N LYS A 271 -16.47 -2.02 -32.82
CA LYS A 271 -15.38 -2.37 -33.75
C LYS A 271 -14.26 -3.05 -33.00
N MET A 272 -13.73 -4.13 -33.56
CA MET A 272 -12.62 -4.89 -32.98
C MET A 272 -11.50 -5.06 -33.99
N ILE A 273 -10.29 -5.24 -33.48
CA ILE A 273 -9.12 -5.74 -34.20
C ILE A 273 -8.59 -6.97 -33.47
N THR A 274 -8.23 -8.01 -34.20
CA THR A 274 -7.65 -9.21 -33.60
C THR A 274 -6.77 -9.98 -34.57
N SER A 275 -5.74 -10.64 -34.04
CA SER A 275 -4.92 -11.63 -34.75
C SER A 275 -5.09 -13.04 -34.14
N LEU A 276 -6.11 -13.24 -33.32
CA LEU A 276 -6.30 -14.43 -32.48
C LEU A 276 -7.51 -15.28 -32.88
N HIS A 277 -8.47 -14.66 -33.56
CA HIS A 277 -9.79 -15.21 -33.85
C HIS A 277 -10.09 -14.97 -35.33
N GLN A 278 -10.95 -15.80 -35.90
CA GLN A 278 -11.63 -15.50 -37.16
C GLN A 278 -13.01 -14.91 -36.86
N ASP A 279 -13.91 -14.94 -37.82
CA ASP A 279 -15.26 -14.41 -37.75
C ASP A 279 -16.24 -15.32 -36.99
N GLU A 280 -15.73 -16.30 -36.24
CA GLU A 280 -16.59 -17.24 -35.50
C GLU A 280 -17.45 -16.54 -34.43
N MET A 281 -18.68 -17.03 -34.31
CA MET A 281 -19.65 -16.61 -33.31
C MET A 281 -19.68 -17.61 -32.15
N GLN A 282 -19.86 -17.10 -30.94
CA GLN A 282 -19.93 -17.86 -29.71
C GLN A 282 -21.19 -17.47 -28.92
N THR A 283 -21.89 -18.47 -28.39
CA THR A 283 -22.95 -18.26 -27.41
C THR A 283 -22.37 -17.74 -26.11
N ALA A 284 -22.83 -16.57 -25.66
CA ALA A 284 -22.51 -16.00 -24.35
C ALA A 284 -23.79 -15.76 -23.55
N GLU A 285 -23.79 -16.13 -22.27
CA GLU A 285 -24.88 -15.79 -21.36
C GLU A 285 -24.79 -14.32 -20.95
N VAL A 286 -25.86 -13.57 -21.19
CA VAL A 286 -25.95 -12.16 -20.83
C VAL A 286 -27.08 -11.95 -19.84
N TRP A 287 -26.81 -11.17 -18.78
CA TRP A 287 -27.84 -10.78 -17.84
C TRP A 287 -28.79 -9.76 -18.46
N GLN A 288 -30.06 -10.12 -18.62
CA GLN A 288 -31.07 -9.22 -19.15
C GLN A 288 -31.75 -8.47 -18.01
N ARG A 289 -31.44 -7.17 -17.87
CA ARG A 289 -32.10 -6.27 -16.92
C ARG A 289 -33.58 -6.15 -17.30
N GLY A 290 -34.47 -6.71 -16.49
CA GLY A 290 -35.92 -6.75 -16.70
C GLY A 290 -36.54 -8.10 -16.34
N HIS A 291 -35.90 -9.20 -16.78
CA HIS A 291 -36.37 -10.56 -16.55
C HIS A 291 -35.62 -11.29 -15.42
N ASN A 292 -34.54 -10.68 -14.90
CA ASN A 292 -33.71 -11.24 -13.83
C ASN A 292 -33.14 -12.64 -14.16
N GLU A 293 -32.95 -12.91 -15.45
CA GLU A 293 -32.44 -14.16 -15.97
C GLU A 293 -31.23 -13.94 -16.89
N ARG A 294 -30.50 -15.02 -17.14
CA ARG A 294 -29.42 -15.07 -18.13
C ARG A 294 -29.97 -15.63 -19.41
N VAL A 295 -29.76 -14.90 -20.50
CA VAL A 295 -30.25 -15.27 -21.83
C VAL A 295 -29.05 -15.55 -22.73
N PRO A 296 -29.08 -16.65 -23.51
CA PRO A 296 -28.03 -16.93 -24.49
C PRO A 296 -28.09 -15.92 -25.64
N VAL A 297 -26.95 -15.30 -25.96
CA VAL A 297 -26.82 -14.34 -27.07
C VAL A 297 -25.60 -14.72 -27.90
N GLN A 298 -25.74 -14.70 -29.23
CA GLN A 298 -24.60 -14.88 -30.14
C GLN A 298 -23.73 -13.63 -30.18
N LYS A 299 -22.43 -13.80 -29.99
CA LYS A 299 -21.44 -12.71 -30.06
C LYS A 299 -20.19 -13.19 -30.80
N PRO A 300 -19.47 -12.31 -31.49
CA PRO A 300 -18.15 -12.66 -32.04
C PRO A 300 -17.23 -13.21 -30.94
N ALA A 301 -16.54 -14.32 -31.19
CA ALA A 301 -15.68 -14.96 -30.19
C ALA A 301 -14.57 -14.03 -29.68
N CYS A 302 -14.02 -13.19 -30.54
CA CYS A 302 -13.02 -12.19 -30.13
C CYS A 302 -13.56 -11.20 -29.08
N ILE A 303 -14.85 -10.84 -29.14
CA ILE A 303 -15.49 -9.97 -28.14
C ILE A 303 -15.67 -10.70 -26.82
N VAL A 304 -16.03 -11.99 -26.85
CA VAL A 304 -16.12 -12.83 -25.65
C VAL A 304 -14.73 -12.93 -24.98
N ALA A 305 -13.69 -13.23 -25.75
CA ALA A 305 -12.31 -13.32 -25.27
C ALA A 305 -11.79 -11.99 -24.72
N PHE A 306 -12.10 -10.87 -25.40
CA PHE A 306 -11.75 -9.52 -24.95
C PHE A 306 -12.38 -9.19 -23.59
N ASN A 307 -13.70 -9.38 -23.46
CA ASN A 307 -14.42 -9.08 -22.22
C ASN A 307 -13.92 -9.90 -21.03
N HIS A 308 -13.44 -11.13 -21.27
CA HIS A 308 -12.84 -11.97 -20.24
C HIS A 308 -11.45 -11.47 -19.80
N SER A 309 -10.62 -11.05 -20.77
CA SER A 309 -9.18 -10.86 -20.58
C SER A 309 -8.75 -9.41 -20.34
N MET A 310 -9.57 -8.41 -20.67
CA MET A 310 -9.20 -6.99 -20.53
C MET A 310 -9.13 -6.50 -19.06
N ASN A 311 -9.82 -7.18 -18.14
CA ASN A 311 -10.06 -6.65 -16.79
C ASN A 311 -8.90 -6.84 -15.79
N GLY A 312 -7.68 -7.21 -16.23
CA GLY A 312 -6.56 -7.48 -15.33
C GLY A 312 -6.12 -6.24 -14.53
N VAL A 313 -6.06 -5.08 -15.19
CA VAL A 313 -5.76 -3.79 -14.53
C VAL A 313 -6.90 -3.35 -13.61
N ASP A 314 -8.16 -3.51 -14.03
CA ASP A 314 -9.32 -3.23 -13.17
C ASP A 314 -9.34 -4.11 -11.91
N ARG A 315 -8.97 -5.40 -12.02
CA ARG A 315 -8.83 -6.31 -10.88
C ARG A 315 -7.77 -5.80 -9.90
N LEU A 316 -6.62 -5.37 -10.40
CA LEU A 316 -5.56 -4.74 -9.59
C LEU A 316 -6.11 -3.52 -8.84
N ASP A 317 -6.69 -2.55 -9.58
CA ASP A 317 -7.18 -1.28 -9.04
C ASP A 317 -8.31 -1.48 -8.01
N GLN A 318 -9.21 -2.43 -8.26
CA GLN A 318 -10.27 -2.80 -7.33
C GLN A 318 -9.69 -3.36 -6.02
N ASN A 319 -8.73 -4.28 -6.10
CA ASN A 319 -8.17 -4.95 -4.92
C ASN A 319 -7.38 -4.01 -4.02
N ILE A 320 -6.56 -3.12 -4.59
CA ILE A 320 -5.81 -2.14 -3.81
C ILE A 320 -6.72 -1.06 -3.20
N THR A 321 -7.91 -0.82 -3.78
CA THR A 321 -8.89 0.14 -3.26
C THR A 321 -9.62 -0.34 -2.01
N TYR A 322 -9.70 -1.65 -1.74
CA TYR A 322 -10.35 -2.17 -0.52
C TYR A 322 -9.60 -1.81 0.77
N TYR A 323 -8.27 -1.76 0.73
CA TYR A 323 -7.44 -1.49 1.92
C TYR A 323 -6.47 -0.32 1.69
N PRO A 324 -6.96 0.90 1.38
CA PRO A 324 -6.11 1.95 0.87
C PRO A 324 -5.25 2.55 1.98
N CYS A 325 -3.94 2.31 1.95
CA CYS A 325 -3.01 2.88 2.94
C CYS A 325 -2.58 4.33 2.58
N VAL A 326 -2.94 4.78 1.38
CA VAL A 326 -2.68 6.13 0.89
C VAL A 326 -3.66 7.14 1.52
N ARG A 327 -3.14 8.05 2.34
CA ARG A 327 -3.88 9.15 2.97
C ARG A 327 -3.64 10.49 2.26
N LYS A 328 -4.33 11.54 2.73
CA LYS A 328 -4.01 12.93 2.36
C LYS A 328 -2.56 13.22 2.78
N SER A 329 -1.66 13.28 1.79
CA SER A 329 -0.25 13.62 1.94
C SER A 329 0.02 14.98 1.30
N ALA A 330 0.96 15.74 1.87
CA ALA A 330 1.45 16.98 1.27
C ALA A 330 2.46 16.72 0.13
N LYS A 331 3.11 15.54 0.09
CA LYS A 331 4.14 15.18 -0.90
C LYS A 331 3.61 14.10 -1.84
N TRP A 332 3.64 14.38 -3.15
CA TRP A 332 3.22 13.43 -4.18
C TRP A 332 4.11 12.18 -4.20
N THR A 333 5.41 12.34 -3.92
CA THR A 333 6.40 11.25 -3.88
C THR A 333 6.03 10.18 -2.87
N ASN A 334 5.68 10.59 -1.65
CA ASN A 334 5.25 9.65 -0.60
C ASN A 334 3.96 8.95 -1.00
N LYS A 335 3.03 9.69 -1.62
CA LYS A 335 1.76 9.12 -2.07
C LYS A 335 1.97 8.07 -3.15
N PHE A 336 2.83 8.37 -4.11
CA PHE A 336 3.15 7.50 -5.23
C PHE A 336 3.90 6.23 -4.78
N VAL A 337 4.89 6.36 -3.89
CA VAL A 337 5.59 5.18 -3.35
C VAL A 337 4.66 4.31 -2.50
N LEU A 338 3.74 4.89 -1.72
CA LEU A 338 2.73 4.10 -1.01
C LEU A 338 1.72 3.43 -1.95
N TYR A 339 1.43 4.02 -3.11
CA TYR A 339 0.66 3.36 -4.17
C TYR A 339 1.43 2.17 -4.74
N LEU A 340 2.71 2.35 -5.09
CA LEU A 340 3.60 1.26 -5.49
C LEU A 340 3.65 0.12 -4.47
N PHE A 341 3.72 0.44 -3.17
CA PHE A 341 3.75 -0.56 -2.11
C PHE A 341 2.43 -1.30 -1.93
N GLN A 342 1.30 -0.69 -2.26
CA GLN A 342 0.01 -1.41 -2.32
C GLN A 342 -0.01 -2.40 -3.48
N ILE A 343 0.51 -2.01 -4.65
CA ILE A 343 0.70 -2.95 -5.77
C ILE A 343 1.65 -4.07 -5.35
N CYS A 344 2.76 -3.77 -4.66
CA CYS A 344 3.68 -4.79 -4.12
C CYS A 344 2.96 -5.77 -3.20
N LEU A 345 2.07 -5.27 -2.33
CA LEU A 345 1.32 -6.09 -1.39
C LEU A 345 0.34 -7.02 -2.13
N PHE A 346 -0.32 -6.52 -3.18
CA PHE A 346 -1.22 -7.31 -4.02
C PHE A 346 -0.46 -8.34 -4.88
N ASN A 347 0.63 -7.95 -5.54
CA ASN A 347 1.50 -8.88 -6.28
C ASN A 347 2.06 -9.97 -5.35
N SER A 348 2.48 -9.61 -4.13
CA SER A 348 2.95 -10.58 -3.13
C SER A 348 1.84 -11.55 -2.71
N PHE A 349 0.59 -11.08 -2.63
CA PHE A 349 -0.57 -11.94 -2.37
C PHE A 349 -0.83 -12.93 -3.50
N ILE A 350 -0.71 -12.50 -4.76
CA ILE A 350 -0.83 -13.39 -5.92
C ILE A 350 0.25 -14.47 -5.88
N LEU A 351 1.51 -14.08 -5.66
CA LEU A 351 2.63 -15.04 -5.53
C LEU A 351 2.43 -16.01 -4.37
N TYR A 352 1.93 -15.51 -3.23
CA TYR A 352 1.62 -16.36 -2.08
C TYR A 352 0.56 -17.40 -2.43
N LYS A 353 -0.54 -17.00 -3.09
CA LYS A 353 -1.59 -17.94 -3.52
C LYS A 353 -1.06 -18.98 -4.49
N ALA A 354 -0.21 -18.59 -5.44
CA ALA A 354 0.38 -19.51 -6.40
C ALA A 354 1.31 -20.54 -5.73
N ARG A 355 2.14 -20.11 -4.77
CA ARG A 355 3.07 -20.98 -4.05
C ARG A 355 2.43 -21.81 -2.94
N ASN A 356 1.26 -21.38 -2.44
CA ASN A 356 0.57 -22.03 -1.33
C ASN A 356 -0.90 -22.28 -1.70
N PRO A 357 -1.21 -23.21 -2.63
CA PRO A 357 -2.59 -23.47 -3.05
C PRO A 357 -3.53 -23.85 -1.90
N GLN A 358 -2.98 -24.53 -0.88
CA GLN A 358 -3.66 -24.95 0.34
C GLN A 358 -3.36 -24.07 1.56
N GLY A 359 -2.73 -22.91 1.38
CA GLY A 359 -2.36 -22.04 2.50
C GLY A 359 -3.55 -21.36 3.17
N GLU A 360 -3.38 -20.97 4.43
CA GLU A 360 -4.47 -20.40 5.26
C GLU A 360 -4.89 -18.97 4.84
N HIS A 361 -4.01 -18.20 4.21
CA HIS A 361 -4.25 -16.79 3.88
C HIS A 361 -4.71 -16.57 2.43
N ARG A 362 -5.77 -17.26 2.00
CA ARG A 362 -6.28 -17.17 0.62
C ARG A 362 -7.11 -15.92 0.31
N LYS A 363 -7.49 -15.15 1.33
CA LYS A 363 -8.15 -13.84 1.17
C LYS A 363 -7.15 -12.72 1.43
N PHE A 364 -7.34 -11.58 0.77
CA PHE A 364 -6.37 -10.49 0.82
C PHE A 364 -6.20 -9.90 2.22
N LEU A 365 -7.29 -9.70 2.99
CA LEU A 365 -7.20 -9.15 4.35
C LEU A 365 -6.36 -10.01 5.32
N PRO A 366 -6.62 -11.34 5.48
CA PRO A 366 -5.75 -12.20 6.28
C PRO A 366 -4.28 -12.13 5.87
N PHE A 367 -3.99 -12.08 4.57
CA PHE A 367 -2.64 -11.92 4.06
C PHE A 367 -2.01 -10.58 4.47
N ILE A 368 -2.73 -9.46 4.33
CA ILE A 368 -2.23 -8.15 4.79
C ILE A 368 -1.95 -8.18 6.29
N LEU A 369 -2.82 -8.79 7.10
CA LEU A 369 -2.62 -8.90 8.54
C LEU A 369 -1.37 -9.72 8.89
N SER A 370 -1.09 -10.81 8.17
CA SER A 370 0.15 -11.58 8.38
C SER A 370 1.40 -10.77 8.02
N VAL A 371 1.36 -10.01 6.92
CA VAL A 371 2.43 -9.09 6.51
C VAL A 371 2.62 -7.99 7.57
N VAL A 372 1.54 -7.40 8.08
CA VAL A 372 1.60 -6.40 9.14
C VAL A 372 2.27 -6.97 10.39
N ARG A 373 1.89 -8.19 10.81
CA ARG A 373 2.54 -8.88 11.94
C ARG A 373 4.04 -9.01 11.66
N SER A 374 4.45 -9.69 10.58
CA SER A 374 5.86 -9.90 10.23
C SER A 374 6.70 -8.61 10.09
N LEU A 375 6.10 -7.49 9.67
CA LEU A 375 6.79 -6.20 9.60
C LEU A 375 6.89 -5.48 10.94
N THR A 376 5.99 -5.77 11.88
CA THR A 376 5.91 -5.10 13.19
C THR A 376 6.55 -5.89 14.33
N THR A 377 6.64 -7.21 14.21
CA THR A 377 7.38 -8.11 15.12
C THR A 377 8.87 -7.74 15.16
N ARG A 378 9.50 -7.86 16.33
CA ARG A 378 10.95 -7.72 16.46
C ARG A 378 11.60 -9.03 16.02
N ALA A 379 12.74 -8.96 15.33
CA ALA A 379 13.47 -10.13 14.85
C ALA A 379 13.86 -11.14 15.96
N ASP A 380 13.74 -10.75 17.22
CA ASP A 380 14.01 -11.56 18.40
C ASP A 380 12.86 -12.55 18.74
N GLU A 381 11.69 -12.48 18.09
CA GLU A 381 10.48 -13.24 18.46
C GLU A 381 10.14 -14.41 17.50
N ASP A 382 10.84 -14.57 16.37
CA ASP A 382 10.57 -15.62 15.34
C ASP A 382 11.56 -16.81 15.38
N ALA A 383 12.43 -16.91 16.39
CA ALA A 383 13.15 -18.15 16.69
C ALA A 383 12.28 -19.00 17.63
N GLY A 384 11.47 -19.90 17.07
CA GLY A 384 10.71 -20.86 17.86
C GLY A 384 11.63 -21.86 18.56
N GLY A 385 11.49 -21.98 19.88
CA GLY A 385 12.17 -22.99 20.67
C GLY A 385 12.34 -22.55 22.13
N GLU A 386 11.42 -23.02 22.96
CA GLU A 386 11.50 -23.09 24.43
C GLU A 386 11.49 -21.76 25.21
N GLU A 387 10.83 -21.80 26.37
CA GLU A 387 10.85 -20.74 27.37
C GLU A 387 12.28 -20.52 27.88
N GLU A 388 13.08 -19.75 27.14
CA GLU A 388 14.27 -19.14 27.70
C GLU A 388 13.97 -17.71 28.12
N VAL A 389 13.95 -17.53 29.43
CA VAL A 389 13.98 -16.24 30.10
C VAL A 389 15.31 -15.55 29.77
N ASP A 390 15.44 -14.93 28.59
CA ASP A 390 16.65 -14.21 28.23
C ASP A 390 16.59 -12.70 28.57
N ILE A 391 17.11 -12.46 29.76
CA ILE A 391 18.02 -11.40 30.23
C ILE A 391 18.57 -10.47 29.12
N GLY A 392 17.72 -9.60 28.53
CA GLY A 392 18.17 -8.80 27.37
C GLY A 392 17.69 -7.36 27.19
N ARG A 393 16.96 -6.71 28.10
CA ARG A 393 16.71 -5.24 28.02
C ARG A 393 16.61 -4.62 29.43
N PRO A 394 17.26 -3.46 29.71
CA PRO A 394 17.06 -2.80 30.99
C PRO A 394 15.62 -2.31 31.06
N ASN A 395 14.86 -2.99 31.91
CA ASN A 395 13.51 -2.66 32.34
C ASN A 395 13.40 -1.15 32.52
N LYS A 396 12.61 -0.47 31.67
CA LYS A 396 12.18 0.89 32.03
C LYS A 396 11.21 0.70 33.19
N ASP A 397 11.64 1.06 34.39
CA ASP A 397 10.80 1.08 35.59
C ASP A 397 9.42 1.65 35.25
N PRO A 398 8.33 0.91 35.54
CA PRO A 398 7.00 1.28 35.09
C PRO A 398 6.62 2.69 35.59
N ARG A 399 5.92 3.45 34.73
CA ARG A 399 5.60 4.86 35.00
C ARG A 399 4.30 4.92 35.79
N ALA A 400 4.30 5.68 36.88
CA ALA A 400 3.12 5.84 37.72
C ALA A 400 1.93 6.39 36.91
N PRO A 401 0.72 5.84 37.10
CA PRO A 401 -0.47 6.31 36.40
C PRO A 401 -0.79 7.76 36.78
N SER A 402 -1.44 8.50 35.87
CA SER A 402 -1.85 9.88 36.15
C SER A 402 -2.94 9.95 37.20
N ARG A 403 -3.90 9.01 37.15
CA ARG A 403 -5.00 8.84 38.11
C ARG A 403 -4.78 7.58 38.95
N ASP A 404 -5.27 7.61 40.18
CA ASP A 404 -5.15 6.47 41.10
C ASP A 404 -6.13 5.35 40.68
N PRO A 405 -5.68 4.10 40.53
CA PRO A 405 -6.53 3.00 40.08
C PRO A 405 -7.54 2.61 41.18
N GLN A 406 -8.76 2.23 40.78
CA GLN A 406 -9.81 1.76 41.72
C GLN A 406 -9.37 0.52 42.51
N SER A 407 -8.51 -0.32 41.91
CA SER A 407 -7.97 -1.52 42.54
C SER A 407 -7.08 -1.26 43.76
N ARG A 408 -6.75 0.00 44.07
CA ARG A 408 -5.94 0.32 45.26
C ARG A 408 -6.66 0.04 46.59
N LEU A 409 -8.00 -0.07 46.59
CA LEU A 409 -8.82 -0.30 47.79
C LEU A 409 -9.36 -1.73 47.89
N THR A 410 -9.06 -2.59 46.91
CA THR A 410 -9.68 -3.92 46.77
C THR A 410 -8.74 -5.02 47.25
N GLY A 411 -9.26 -5.99 48.00
CA GLY A 411 -8.52 -7.20 48.44
C GLY A 411 -7.68 -7.03 49.70
N GLY A 412 -7.72 -5.87 50.35
CA GLY A 412 -6.95 -5.57 51.56
C GLY A 412 -5.47 -5.27 51.29
N VAL A 413 -4.73 -4.86 52.32
CA VAL A 413 -3.33 -4.44 52.16
C VAL A 413 -2.43 -5.59 51.66
N GLY A 414 -2.74 -6.84 52.00
CA GLY A 414 -1.93 -8.02 51.66
C GLY A 414 -1.75 -8.34 50.17
N VAL A 415 -2.63 -7.88 49.28
CA VAL A 415 -2.50 -8.07 47.81
C VAL A 415 -1.61 -7.02 47.12
N HIS A 416 -1.18 -5.99 47.85
CA HIS A 416 -0.33 -4.93 47.31
C HIS A 416 1.12 -5.17 47.69
N VAL A 417 1.94 -5.59 46.73
CA VAL A 417 3.36 -5.91 47.00
C VAL A 417 4.25 -4.68 46.74
N MET A 418 5.13 -4.36 47.69
CA MET A 418 6.12 -3.29 47.54
C MET A 418 7.40 -3.82 46.90
N ALA A 419 7.86 -3.17 45.83
CA ALA A 419 9.12 -3.47 45.17
C ALA A 419 10.04 -2.24 45.15
N LYS A 420 11.35 -2.48 45.07
CA LYS A 420 12.37 -1.43 44.95
C LYS A 420 12.66 -1.14 43.48
N TYR A 421 12.84 0.13 43.12
CA TYR A 421 13.30 0.50 41.77
C TYR A 421 14.69 -0.08 41.49
N LYS A 422 14.89 -0.62 40.29
CA LYS A 422 16.17 -1.22 39.90
C LYS A 422 17.14 -0.10 39.50
N ALA A 423 18.38 -0.18 40.00
CA ALA A 423 19.42 0.76 39.62
C ALA A 423 19.60 0.81 38.09
N THR A 424 19.81 2.02 37.56
CA THR A 424 20.08 2.21 36.14
C THR A 424 21.50 2.73 35.94
N ARG A 425 22.05 2.60 34.72
CA ARG A 425 23.36 3.19 34.36
C ARG A 425 23.49 4.69 34.70
N LYS A 426 22.37 5.42 34.86
CA LYS A 426 22.33 6.87 35.16
C LYS A 426 22.02 7.22 36.62
N LYS A 427 21.46 6.29 37.42
CA LYS A 427 21.07 6.56 38.82
C LYS A 427 21.20 5.28 39.64
N LYS A 428 22.18 5.26 40.55
CA LYS A 428 22.51 4.13 41.44
C LYS A 428 21.39 3.84 42.45
N HIS A 429 20.71 4.90 42.91
CA HIS A 429 19.58 4.83 43.84
C HIS A 429 18.36 5.56 43.26
N PRO A 430 17.60 4.93 42.34
CA PRO A 430 16.45 5.55 41.74
C PRO A 430 15.34 5.77 42.78
N ALA A 431 15.05 7.03 43.04
CA ALA A 431 13.93 7.48 43.85
C ALA A 431 12.94 8.32 43.03
N ARG A 432 11.66 8.25 43.38
CA ARG A 432 10.56 9.04 42.80
C ARG A 432 9.73 9.65 43.93
N VAL A 433 9.03 10.76 43.63
CA VAL A 433 8.17 11.44 44.60
C VAL A 433 7.04 10.52 45.05
N CYS A 434 6.88 10.36 46.36
CA CYS A 434 5.80 9.59 46.97
C CYS A 434 4.43 10.25 46.68
N ARG A 435 3.46 9.44 46.23
CA ARG A 435 2.11 9.91 45.85
C ARG A 435 1.35 10.50 47.03
N VAL A 436 1.44 9.87 48.20
CA VAL A 436 0.76 10.32 49.43
C VAL A 436 1.37 11.62 49.94
N CYS A 437 2.69 11.70 50.08
CA CYS A 437 3.38 12.93 50.50
C CYS A 437 3.05 14.11 49.57
N LYS A 438 3.10 13.88 48.24
CA LYS A 438 2.74 14.89 47.25
C LYS A 438 1.29 15.38 47.40
N LYS A 439 0.35 14.47 47.71
CA LYS A 439 -1.05 14.81 47.92
C LYS A 439 -1.25 15.61 49.22
N ARG A 440 -0.44 15.34 50.25
CA ARG A 440 -0.38 16.06 51.54
C ARG A 440 0.45 17.35 51.52
N GLY A 441 0.91 17.80 50.35
CA GLY A 441 1.56 19.10 50.19
C GLY A 441 3.05 19.16 50.47
N TYR A 442 3.72 18.05 50.79
CA TYR A 442 5.18 18.03 50.98
C TYR A 442 5.89 17.06 50.01
N ARG A 443 7.10 17.43 49.60
CA ARG A 443 7.87 16.66 48.61
C ARG A 443 8.85 15.72 49.32
N SER A 444 8.53 14.44 49.32
CA SER A 444 9.45 13.38 49.77
C SER A 444 9.58 12.30 48.69
N GLU A 445 10.81 11.77 48.51
CA GLU A 445 11.12 10.75 47.52
C GLU A 445 11.28 9.36 48.18
N THR A 446 10.91 8.31 47.44
CA THR A 446 10.99 6.91 47.86
C THR A 446 11.65 6.07 46.77
N THR A 447 12.42 5.07 47.18
CA THR A 447 12.98 4.05 46.27
C THR A 447 12.03 2.87 46.03
N TYR A 448 10.85 2.88 46.67
CA TYR A 448 9.88 1.79 46.61
C TYR A 448 8.61 2.21 45.86
N TYR A 449 7.93 1.22 45.29
CA TYR A 449 6.64 1.39 44.64
C TYR A 449 5.77 0.15 44.82
N CYS A 450 4.45 0.32 44.80
CA CYS A 450 3.49 -0.79 44.77
C CYS A 450 3.48 -1.39 43.37
N THR A 451 3.73 -2.70 43.23
CA THR A 451 3.78 -3.39 41.93
C THR A 451 2.42 -3.42 41.26
N SER A 452 1.35 -3.63 42.03
CA SER A 452 -0.03 -3.71 41.55
C SER A 452 -0.56 -2.35 41.08
N CYS A 453 -0.26 -1.26 41.82
CA CYS A 453 -0.74 0.09 41.49
C CYS A 453 0.25 0.89 40.63
N VAL A 454 1.51 0.47 40.56
CA VAL A 454 2.62 1.17 39.88
C VAL A 454 2.90 2.56 40.50
N VAL A 455 2.58 2.75 41.78
CA VAL A 455 2.68 4.06 42.46
C VAL A 455 3.85 4.10 43.45
N PRO A 456 4.70 5.15 43.46
CA PRO A 456 5.76 5.31 44.45
C PRO A 456 5.16 5.64 45.82
N LEU A 457 5.49 4.83 46.82
CA LEU A 457 5.02 4.95 48.21
C LEU A 457 6.18 4.70 49.18
N HIS A 458 6.18 5.36 50.34
CA HIS A 458 7.03 4.94 51.45
C HIS A 458 6.50 3.63 52.06
N LEU A 459 7.40 2.86 52.65
CA LEU A 459 7.02 1.67 53.42
C LEU A 459 6.18 2.10 54.63
N LYS A 460 5.26 1.21 55.07
CA LYS A 460 4.36 1.44 56.21
C LYS A 460 3.33 2.53 55.95
N GLU A 461 3.42 3.70 56.57
CA GLU A 461 2.34 4.70 56.66
C GLU A 461 1.77 5.12 55.30
N CYS A 462 2.61 5.58 54.37
CA CYS A 462 2.13 5.99 53.04
C CYS A 462 1.54 4.82 52.26
N TYR A 463 2.07 3.61 52.45
CA TYR A 463 1.54 2.41 51.82
C TYR A 463 0.18 2.01 52.40
N THR A 464 0.03 2.02 53.73
CA THR A 464 -1.23 1.70 54.40
C THR A 464 -2.30 2.72 54.03
N LEU A 465 -2.04 4.02 54.19
CA LEU A 465 -2.97 5.10 53.86
C LEU A 465 -3.44 5.04 52.39
N TYR A 466 -2.51 4.78 51.47
CA TYR A 466 -2.81 4.67 50.05
C TYR A 466 -3.64 3.42 49.68
N HIS A 467 -3.71 2.40 50.53
CA HIS A 467 -4.51 1.20 50.23
C HIS A 467 -5.75 1.04 51.11
N THR A 468 -5.92 1.87 52.15
CA THR A 468 -7.06 1.77 53.08
C THR A 468 -8.01 2.96 53.06
N GLN A 469 -7.55 4.17 52.70
CA GLN A 469 -8.38 5.37 52.75
C GLN A 469 -8.77 5.86 51.36
N THR A 470 -10.04 6.22 51.14
CA THR A 470 -10.55 6.80 49.89
C THR A 470 -9.95 8.19 49.61
N ASP A 471 -9.76 8.99 50.66
CA ASP A 471 -8.99 10.24 50.63
C ASP A 471 -7.85 10.18 51.67
N PHE A 472 -6.64 10.46 51.23
CA PHE A 472 -5.40 10.42 52.02
C PHE A 472 -4.72 11.80 52.08
N ALA A 473 -5.46 12.86 51.77
CA ALA A 473 -4.99 14.25 51.79
C ALA A 473 -4.88 14.84 53.20
N THR A 474 -5.56 14.30 54.21
CA THR A 474 -5.60 14.83 55.58
C THR A 474 -4.62 14.11 56.52
N HIS A 475 -4.10 14.84 57.50
CA HIS A 475 -3.41 14.28 58.67
C HIS A 475 -4.48 13.81 59.65
N THR A 476 -4.50 12.52 59.96
CA THR A 476 -5.12 12.00 61.20
C THR A 476 -4.08 12.00 62.29
#